data_AF-X1SGX3-F1
#
_entry.id   AF-X1SGX3-F1
#
_cell.length_a   1.000
_cell.length_b   1.000
_cell.length_c   1.000
_cell.angle_alpha   90.00
_cell.angle_beta   90.00
_cell.angle_gamma   90.00
#
_symmetry.space_group_name_H-M   'P 1'
#
loop_
_entity.id
_entity.type
_entity.pdbx_description
1 polymer ?
#
loop_
_entity_poly.entity_id
_entity_poly.type
_entity_poly.pdbx_seq_one_letter_code
_entity_poly.pdbx_strand_id
1 'polypeptide(L)'
;WWKGKVVKDKVVAAMQKEALQAHNEFVYILTALGSGIGHITVDYLRVLSLGFLGIKKMILNKIAEIDYNEPENIKKQYFYKSATIVCDSIIEFSNRFSKLAKEMAKNEKHIKRKKELEHISVICSKVPANPAESFWEALQSFWFVHLVLQIESNGHSISPGRFDQYMYPFYKKDIEQGNVEREFAKELLSCLWIKFNEIIKVRDKFSSLAFGGYPMFQNLILGGVDKDGRDATNELSYLCIEVTKDIKLPQPSLSVRYHNQCPEEFLKNSCELAKVGLGMPAFFNDEVIIS
;
A
#
# COMPACT_ATOMS: atom_id res chain seq x y z
N TRP A 1 -7.19 30.80 -4.42
CA TRP A 1 -8.16 30.15 -3.51
C TRP A 1 -7.55 29.63 -2.20
N TRP A 2 -6.37 28.97 -2.23
CA TRP A 2 -5.71 28.33 -1.05
C TRP A 2 -4.84 29.23 -0.15
N LYS A 3 -4.54 30.48 -0.54
CA LYS A 3 -3.72 31.42 0.27
C LYS A 3 -4.34 31.61 1.66
N GLY A 4 -3.54 31.42 2.72
CA GLY A 4 -3.98 31.52 4.12
C GLY A 4 -4.75 30.31 4.66
N LYS A 5 -4.92 29.26 3.87
CA LYS A 5 -5.72 28.06 4.23
C LYS A 5 -4.90 26.79 4.33
N VAL A 6 -3.68 26.77 3.80
CA VAL A 6 -2.84 25.56 3.78
C VAL A 6 -2.24 25.27 5.15
N VAL A 7 -1.88 24.00 5.39
CA VAL A 7 -1.28 23.54 6.65
C VAL A 7 -0.03 24.37 6.99
N LYS A 8 0.85 24.61 6.01
CA LYS A 8 2.06 25.42 6.18
C LYS A 8 1.79 26.79 6.82
N ASP A 9 0.81 27.53 6.31
CA ASP A 9 0.49 28.89 6.78
C ASP A 9 0.10 28.86 8.26
N LYS A 10 -0.70 27.86 8.66
CA LYS A 10 -1.16 27.70 10.05
C LYS A 10 -0.02 27.26 10.99
N VAL A 11 0.81 26.31 10.55
CA VAL A 11 1.92 25.81 11.37
C VAL A 11 2.97 26.90 11.58
N VAL A 12 3.36 27.61 10.52
CA VAL A 12 4.32 28.72 10.62
C VAL A 12 3.81 29.84 11.53
N ALA A 13 2.51 30.16 11.48
CA ALA A 13 1.91 31.16 12.36
C ALA A 13 1.89 30.73 13.85
N ALA A 14 1.89 29.43 14.14
CA ALA A 14 1.89 28.89 15.49
C ALA A 14 3.31 28.61 16.04
N MET A 15 4.34 28.64 15.20
CA MET A 15 5.73 28.38 15.61
C MET A 15 6.29 29.52 16.46
N GLN A 16 7.07 29.16 17.49
CA GLN A 16 7.92 30.12 18.19
C GLN A 16 8.96 30.70 17.22
N LYS A 17 9.38 31.95 17.45
CA LYS A 17 10.29 32.67 16.54
C LYS A 17 11.63 31.95 16.40
N GLU A 18 12.15 31.44 17.50
CA GLU A 18 13.42 30.72 17.59
C GLU A 18 13.36 29.40 16.81
N ALA A 19 12.24 28.68 16.92
CA ALA A 19 12.00 27.45 16.17
C ALA A 19 11.91 27.74 14.66
N LEU A 20 11.13 28.75 14.26
CA LEU A 20 11.02 29.14 12.86
C LEU A 20 12.36 29.59 12.27
N GLN A 21 13.15 30.36 13.04
CA GLN A 21 14.49 30.76 12.64
C GLN A 21 15.39 29.54 12.43
N ALA A 22 15.47 28.63 13.40
CA ALA A 22 16.25 27.40 13.31
C ALA A 22 15.82 26.52 12.11
N HIS A 23 14.51 26.46 11.80
CA HIS A 23 14.02 25.78 10.60
C HIS A 23 14.49 26.45 9.30
N ASN A 24 14.41 27.78 9.22
CA ASN A 24 14.84 28.55 8.03
C ASN A 24 16.36 28.51 7.83
N GLU A 25 17.12 28.36 8.91
CA GLU A 25 18.57 28.16 8.91
C GLU A 25 18.97 26.68 8.70
N PHE A 26 18.01 25.79 8.45
CA PHE A 26 18.20 24.35 8.23
C PHE A 26 18.87 23.60 9.39
N VAL A 27 18.77 24.11 10.62
CA VAL A 27 19.18 23.38 11.84
C VAL A 27 18.32 22.12 12.01
N TYR A 28 17.05 22.19 11.63
CA TYR A 28 16.15 21.05 11.47
C TYR A 28 15.15 21.27 10.34
N ILE A 29 14.60 20.19 9.78
CA ILE A 29 13.62 20.25 8.67
C ILE A 29 12.31 19.61 9.12
N LEU A 30 11.23 20.39 9.06
CA LEU A 30 9.87 19.87 9.23
C LEU A 30 9.27 19.50 7.86
N THR A 31 9.42 18.23 7.47
CA THR A 31 8.98 17.72 6.16
C THR A 31 7.47 17.84 5.93
N ALA A 32 6.67 17.78 7.00
CA ALA A 32 5.22 17.90 6.95
C ALA A 32 4.69 19.32 6.61
N LEU A 33 5.55 20.33 6.47
CA LEU A 33 5.13 21.67 6.03
C LEU A 33 4.73 21.70 4.55
N GLY A 34 5.38 20.88 3.71
CA GLY A 34 5.15 20.82 2.27
C GLY A 34 4.31 19.62 1.81
N SER A 35 3.91 18.73 2.73
CA SER A 35 3.15 17.53 2.39
C SER A 35 2.32 16.97 3.54
N GLY A 36 1.38 16.08 3.22
CA GLY A 36 0.76 15.20 4.19
C GLY A 36 1.77 14.29 4.89
N ILE A 37 1.33 13.67 5.99
CA ILE A 37 2.19 12.92 6.91
C ILE A 37 2.63 11.57 6.31
N GLY A 38 1.70 10.69 5.91
CA GLY A 38 2.05 9.34 5.43
C GLY A 38 2.64 8.46 6.54
N HIS A 39 3.72 7.73 6.26
CA HIS A 39 4.47 6.90 7.24
C HIS A 39 3.58 5.92 8.00
N ILE A 40 2.82 5.12 7.25
CA ILE A 40 1.85 4.20 7.82
C ILE A 40 1.71 2.95 6.96
N THR A 41 1.50 1.82 7.63
CA THR A 41 0.91 0.61 7.04
C THR A 41 -0.53 0.54 7.50
N VAL A 42 -1.47 0.64 6.57
CA VAL A 42 -2.90 0.50 6.87
C VAL A 42 -3.28 -0.98 7.01
N ASP A 43 -4.45 -1.25 7.55
CA ASP A 43 -5.01 -2.61 7.64
C ASP A 43 -5.53 -3.07 6.26
N TYR A 44 -4.59 -3.42 5.36
CA TYR A 44 -4.90 -3.94 4.03
C TYR A 44 -5.76 -5.21 4.13
N LEU A 45 -5.45 -6.10 5.08
CA LEU A 45 -6.19 -7.35 5.28
C LEU A 45 -7.68 -7.10 5.54
N ARG A 46 -8.04 -6.08 6.33
CA ARG A 46 -9.45 -5.73 6.54
C ARG A 46 -10.18 -5.39 5.25
N VAL A 47 -9.53 -4.68 4.32
CA VAL A 47 -10.14 -4.39 3.01
C VAL A 47 -10.24 -5.67 2.18
N LEU A 48 -9.20 -6.50 2.18
CA LEU A 48 -9.19 -7.77 1.44
C LEU A 48 -10.29 -8.74 1.94
N SER A 49 -10.53 -8.78 3.25
CA SER A 49 -11.49 -9.70 3.87
C SER A 49 -12.94 -9.19 3.91
N LEU A 50 -13.16 -7.86 3.97
CA LEU A 50 -14.51 -7.28 4.14
C LEU A 50 -14.98 -6.48 2.91
N GLY A 51 -14.06 -5.95 2.12
CA GLY A 51 -14.32 -4.90 1.15
C GLY A 51 -14.81 -3.59 1.79
N PHE A 52 -14.87 -2.53 1.00
CA PHE A 52 -15.40 -1.24 1.45
C PHE A 52 -16.89 -1.28 1.79
N LEU A 53 -17.67 -2.21 1.23
CA LEU A 53 -19.06 -2.42 1.64
C LEU A 53 -19.16 -2.96 3.07
N GLY A 54 -18.31 -3.93 3.43
CA GLY A 54 -18.23 -4.45 4.79
C GLY A 54 -17.75 -3.39 5.79
N ILE A 55 -16.71 -2.62 5.42
CA ILE A 55 -16.22 -1.50 6.24
C ILE A 55 -17.30 -0.43 6.42
N LYS A 56 -18.01 -0.05 5.34
CA LYS A 56 -19.14 0.89 5.41
C LYS A 56 -20.23 0.39 6.35
N LYS A 57 -20.56 -0.90 6.31
CA LYS A 57 -21.52 -1.51 7.25
C LYS A 57 -21.07 -1.37 8.71
N MET A 58 -19.79 -1.60 9.00
CA MET A 58 -19.25 -1.38 10.36
C MET A 58 -19.41 0.08 10.81
N ILE A 59 -19.14 1.04 9.92
CA ILE A 59 -19.28 2.47 10.20
C ILE A 59 -20.76 2.83 10.45
N LEU A 60 -21.68 2.31 9.63
CA LEU A 60 -23.12 2.55 9.79
C LEU A 60 -23.66 2.01 11.12
N ASN A 61 -23.20 0.82 11.55
CA ASN A 61 -23.52 0.30 12.88
C ASN A 61 -23.00 1.24 13.98
N LYS A 62 -21.77 1.77 13.84
CA LYS A 62 -21.21 2.74 14.80
C LYS A 62 -21.95 4.07 14.82
N ILE A 63 -22.58 4.50 13.71
CA ILE A 63 -23.46 5.67 13.68
C ILE A 63 -24.75 5.39 14.45
N ALA A 64 -25.33 4.19 14.32
CA ALA A 64 -26.56 3.81 15.01
C ALA A 64 -26.39 3.73 16.54
N GLU A 65 -25.16 3.47 17.01
CA GLU A 65 -24.80 3.42 18.43
C GLU A 65 -24.49 4.81 19.05
N ILE A 66 -24.55 5.90 18.29
CA ILE A 66 -24.20 7.23 18.82
C ILE A 66 -25.27 7.72 19.80
N ASP A 67 -24.84 8.04 21.03
CA ASP A 67 -25.63 8.82 21.98
C ASP A 67 -25.49 10.32 21.69
N TYR A 68 -26.59 10.95 21.28
CA TYR A 68 -26.64 12.37 20.96
C TYR A 68 -26.79 13.28 22.18
N ASN A 69 -26.94 12.72 23.38
CA ASN A 69 -26.94 13.52 24.61
C ASN A 69 -25.54 14.00 25.01
N GLU A 70 -24.48 13.42 24.43
CA GLU A 70 -23.10 13.86 24.64
C GLU A 70 -22.62 14.78 23.49
N PRO A 71 -22.32 16.07 23.75
CA PRO A 71 -21.93 17.01 22.69
C PRO A 71 -20.68 16.60 21.89
N GLU A 72 -19.74 15.88 22.50
CA GLU A 72 -18.53 15.40 21.82
C GLU A 72 -18.82 14.36 20.71
N ASN A 73 -19.96 13.66 20.81
CA ASN A 73 -20.36 12.67 19.80
C ASN A 73 -20.79 13.28 18.46
N ILE A 74 -21.03 14.60 18.41
CA ILE A 74 -21.31 15.31 17.16
C ILE A 74 -20.11 15.21 16.19
N LYS A 75 -18.88 15.38 16.69
CA LYS A 75 -17.66 15.26 15.88
C LYS A 75 -17.49 13.84 15.33
N LYS A 76 -17.80 12.84 16.17
CA LYS A 76 -17.78 11.42 15.79
C LYS A 76 -18.76 11.11 14.67
N GLN A 77 -19.97 11.68 14.72
CA GLN A 77 -20.95 11.53 13.66
C GLN A 77 -20.44 12.10 12.31
N TYR A 78 -19.87 13.31 12.33
CA TYR A 78 -19.30 13.90 11.11
C TYR A 78 -18.17 13.05 10.54
N PHE A 79 -17.26 12.58 11.39
CA PHE A 79 -16.17 11.69 10.97
C PHE A 79 -16.71 10.42 10.29
N TYR A 80 -17.69 9.75 10.90
CA TYR A 80 -18.28 8.54 10.31
C TYR A 80 -19.00 8.82 8.99
N LYS A 81 -19.77 9.91 8.89
CA LYS A 81 -20.38 10.32 7.62
C LYS A 81 -19.32 10.55 6.56
N SER A 82 -18.24 11.28 6.87
CA SER A 82 -17.11 11.46 5.94
C SER A 82 -16.49 10.13 5.53
N ALA A 83 -16.28 9.20 6.46
CA ALA A 83 -15.74 7.87 6.16
C ALA A 83 -16.66 7.06 5.23
N THR A 84 -17.99 7.15 5.38
CA THR A 84 -18.92 6.50 4.44
C THR A 84 -18.84 7.07 3.03
N ILE A 85 -18.66 8.39 2.88
CA ILE A 85 -18.48 9.04 1.57
C ILE A 85 -17.19 8.55 0.92
N VAL A 86 -16.11 8.40 1.68
CA VAL A 86 -14.83 7.87 1.18
C VAL A 86 -14.99 6.43 0.70
N CYS A 87 -15.70 5.58 1.46
CA CYS A 87 -16.00 4.20 1.03
C CYS A 87 -16.71 4.18 -0.34
N ASP A 88 -17.75 4.99 -0.52
CA ASP A 88 -18.49 5.07 -1.78
C ASP A 88 -17.63 5.61 -2.93
N SER A 89 -16.76 6.58 -2.63
CA SER A 89 -15.86 7.19 -3.61
C SER A 89 -14.84 6.19 -4.14
N ILE A 90 -14.31 5.32 -3.28
CA ILE A 90 -13.35 4.27 -3.68
C ILE A 90 -14.03 3.21 -4.54
N ILE A 91 -15.27 2.84 -4.21
CA ILE A 91 -16.07 1.90 -5.00
C ILE A 91 -16.37 2.48 -6.40
N GLU A 92 -16.76 3.75 -6.49
CA GLU A 92 -16.96 4.38 -7.80
C GLU A 92 -15.64 4.50 -8.56
N PHE A 93 -14.53 4.77 -7.87
CA PHE A 93 -13.20 4.81 -8.49
C PHE A 93 -12.83 3.48 -9.16
N SER A 94 -13.00 2.34 -8.49
CA SER A 94 -12.74 1.02 -9.11
C SER A 94 -13.70 0.72 -10.26
N ASN A 95 -14.99 1.09 -10.12
CA ASN A 95 -15.98 0.93 -11.18
C ASN A 95 -15.66 1.74 -12.44
N ARG A 96 -15.01 2.91 -12.31
CA ARG A 96 -14.51 3.65 -13.49
C ARG A 96 -13.47 2.86 -14.27
N PHE A 97 -12.55 2.16 -13.59
CA PHE A 97 -11.60 1.27 -14.25
C PHE A 97 -12.28 0.05 -14.87
N SER A 98 -13.29 -0.52 -14.21
CA SER A 98 -14.10 -1.59 -14.78
C SER A 98 -14.75 -1.17 -16.11
N LYS A 99 -15.47 -0.03 -16.09
CA LYS A 99 -16.11 0.56 -17.28
C LYS A 99 -15.09 0.80 -18.40
N LEU A 100 -13.94 1.39 -18.07
CA LEU A 100 -12.88 1.66 -19.04
C LEU A 100 -12.30 0.38 -19.65
N ALA A 101 -11.97 -0.63 -18.83
CA ALA A 101 -11.46 -1.91 -19.31
C ALA A 101 -12.45 -2.61 -20.24
N LYS A 102 -13.75 -2.57 -19.91
CA LYS A 102 -14.82 -3.09 -20.77
C LYS A 102 -14.90 -2.37 -22.11
N GLU A 103 -14.80 -1.04 -22.14
CA GLU A 103 -14.79 -0.27 -23.39
C GLU A 103 -13.54 -0.55 -24.23
N MET A 104 -12.37 -0.67 -23.59
CA MET A 104 -11.12 -1.04 -24.28
C MET A 104 -11.22 -2.45 -24.89
N ALA A 105 -11.80 -3.41 -24.17
CA ALA A 105 -11.99 -4.78 -24.66
C ALA A 105 -12.85 -4.86 -25.93
N LYS A 106 -13.87 -4.01 -26.08
CA LYS A 106 -14.72 -3.98 -27.28
C LYS A 106 -13.92 -3.63 -28.54
N ASN A 107 -12.92 -2.77 -28.41
CA ASN A 107 -12.11 -2.26 -29.52
C ASN A 107 -10.77 -3.01 -29.69
N GLU A 108 -10.47 -3.93 -28.78
CA GLU A 108 -9.22 -4.70 -28.80
C GLU A 108 -9.28 -5.83 -29.85
N LYS A 109 -8.28 -5.85 -30.73
CA LYS A 109 -8.16 -6.83 -31.81
C LYS A 109 -7.39 -8.07 -31.37
N HIS A 110 -6.44 -7.91 -30.44
CA HIS A 110 -5.63 -9.03 -29.97
C HIS A 110 -6.40 -9.88 -28.96
N ILE A 111 -6.68 -11.15 -29.31
CA ILE A 111 -7.58 -12.04 -28.55
C ILE A 111 -7.14 -12.20 -27.10
N LYS A 112 -5.84 -12.42 -26.85
CA LYS A 112 -5.32 -12.56 -25.48
C LYS A 112 -5.54 -11.29 -24.67
N ARG A 113 -5.24 -10.13 -25.26
CA ARG A 113 -5.37 -8.82 -24.59
C ARG A 113 -6.83 -8.48 -24.31
N LYS A 114 -7.72 -8.81 -25.24
CA LYS A 114 -9.17 -8.65 -25.05
C LYS A 114 -9.66 -9.44 -23.83
N LYS A 115 -9.27 -10.71 -23.71
CA LYS A 115 -9.63 -11.54 -22.55
C LYS A 115 -9.07 -10.98 -21.24
N GLU A 116 -7.83 -10.48 -21.24
CA GLU A 116 -7.25 -9.80 -20.07
C GLU A 116 -8.08 -8.56 -19.67
N LEU A 117 -8.47 -7.72 -20.63
CA LEU A 117 -9.28 -6.52 -20.37
C LEU A 117 -10.69 -6.87 -19.86
N GLU A 118 -11.31 -7.92 -20.40
CA GLU A 118 -12.58 -8.45 -19.91
C GLU A 118 -12.43 -8.96 -18.47
N HIS A 119 -11.34 -9.66 -18.15
CA HIS A 119 -11.06 -10.13 -16.81
C HIS A 119 -10.79 -8.97 -15.82
N ILE A 120 -9.99 -7.98 -16.21
CA ILE A 120 -9.76 -6.74 -15.44
C ILE A 120 -11.09 -6.03 -15.17
N SER A 121 -11.98 -5.96 -16.17
CA SER A 121 -13.32 -5.37 -16.00
C SER A 121 -14.11 -6.10 -14.90
N VAL A 122 -14.10 -7.44 -14.89
CA VAL A 122 -14.79 -8.24 -13.88
C VAL A 122 -14.19 -7.99 -12.50
N ILE A 123 -12.87 -8.10 -12.35
CA ILE A 123 -12.17 -7.87 -11.09
C ILE A 123 -12.48 -6.46 -10.53
N CYS A 124 -12.32 -5.41 -11.34
CA CYS A 124 -12.52 -4.03 -10.88
C CYS A 124 -13.98 -3.71 -10.53
N SER A 125 -14.94 -4.47 -11.07
CA SER A 125 -16.36 -4.34 -10.68
C SER A 125 -16.65 -4.98 -9.31
N LYS A 126 -15.81 -5.90 -8.86
CA LYS A 126 -15.95 -6.61 -7.59
C LYS A 126 -15.13 -5.97 -6.47
N VAL A 127 -13.83 -5.75 -6.68
CA VAL A 127 -12.90 -5.24 -5.67
C VAL A 127 -12.51 -3.78 -5.93
N PRO A 128 -12.30 -2.96 -4.88
CA PRO A 128 -12.26 -3.32 -3.46
C PRO A 128 -13.63 -3.19 -2.76
N ALA A 129 -14.75 -3.16 -3.50
CA ALA A 129 -16.08 -3.05 -2.91
C ALA A 129 -16.44 -4.26 -2.04
N ASN A 130 -16.14 -5.46 -2.54
CA ASN A 130 -16.36 -6.75 -1.90
C ASN A 130 -15.02 -7.40 -1.48
N PRO A 131 -15.07 -8.46 -0.65
CA PRO A 131 -13.90 -9.27 -0.35
C PRO A 131 -13.24 -9.84 -1.62
N ALA A 132 -11.92 -9.99 -1.58
CA ALA A 132 -11.19 -10.70 -2.62
C ALA A 132 -11.36 -12.22 -2.43
N GLU A 133 -11.45 -12.97 -3.52
CA GLU A 133 -11.63 -14.43 -3.49
C GLU A 133 -10.55 -15.18 -4.29
N SER A 134 -9.75 -14.46 -5.07
CA SER A 134 -8.59 -14.93 -5.83
C SER A 134 -7.37 -14.05 -5.56
N PHE A 135 -6.18 -14.53 -5.93
CA PHE A 135 -4.92 -13.80 -5.82
C PHE A 135 -4.92 -12.54 -6.68
N TRP A 136 -5.46 -12.61 -7.91
CA TRP A 136 -5.53 -11.45 -8.79
C TRP A 136 -6.49 -10.39 -8.23
N GLU A 137 -7.65 -10.80 -7.71
CA GLU A 137 -8.56 -9.88 -7.01
C GLU A 137 -7.89 -9.24 -5.79
N ALA A 138 -7.14 -10.01 -5.00
CA ALA A 138 -6.43 -9.50 -3.84
C ALA A 138 -5.38 -8.45 -4.23
N LEU A 139 -4.58 -8.72 -5.28
CA LEU A 139 -3.57 -7.78 -5.78
C LEU A 139 -4.20 -6.48 -6.28
N GLN A 140 -5.31 -6.57 -7.03
CA GLN A 140 -6.00 -5.40 -7.55
C GLN A 140 -6.68 -4.59 -6.43
N SER A 141 -7.27 -5.26 -5.44
CA SER A 141 -7.86 -4.64 -4.25
C SER A 141 -6.80 -3.89 -3.44
N PHE A 142 -5.67 -4.55 -3.15
CA PHE A 142 -4.50 -3.96 -2.51
C PHE A 142 -4.02 -2.72 -3.28
N TRP A 143 -3.85 -2.83 -4.60
CA TRP A 143 -3.34 -1.73 -5.42
C TRP A 143 -4.29 -0.52 -5.41
N PHE A 144 -5.61 -0.72 -5.49
CA PHE A 144 -6.56 0.39 -5.42
C PHE A 144 -6.47 1.14 -4.08
N VAL A 145 -6.39 0.40 -2.96
CA VAL A 145 -6.23 1.02 -1.64
C VAL A 145 -4.90 1.77 -1.56
N HIS A 146 -3.81 1.14 -1.98
CA HIS A 146 -2.47 1.70 -1.94
C HIS A 146 -2.33 2.98 -2.77
N LEU A 147 -2.97 3.02 -3.94
CA LEU A 147 -3.02 4.18 -4.82
C LEU A 147 -3.88 5.30 -4.24
N VAL A 148 -5.10 5.00 -3.78
CA VAL A 148 -6.04 6.05 -3.31
C VAL A 148 -5.51 6.76 -2.06
N LEU A 149 -4.84 6.06 -1.14
CA LEU A 149 -4.18 6.70 0.00
C LEU A 149 -3.21 7.81 -0.42
N GLN A 150 -2.53 7.63 -1.55
CA GLN A 150 -1.56 8.56 -2.12
C GLN A 150 -2.20 9.61 -3.05
N ILE A 151 -3.47 9.43 -3.42
CA ILE A 151 -4.31 10.46 -4.06
C ILE A 151 -4.91 11.38 -2.98
N GLU A 152 -5.40 10.80 -1.88
CA GLU A 152 -6.00 11.53 -0.75
C GLU A 152 -4.97 12.45 -0.09
N SER A 153 -3.73 11.98 0.04
CA SER A 153 -2.65 12.71 0.67
C SER A 153 -1.34 12.52 -0.09
N ASN A 154 -0.57 13.59 -0.29
CA ASN A 154 0.80 13.48 -0.84
C ASN A 154 1.85 13.05 0.22
N GLY A 155 1.40 12.40 1.29
CA GLY A 155 2.26 11.68 2.22
C GLY A 155 3.00 10.55 1.50
N HIS A 156 4.22 10.27 1.92
CA HIS A 156 5.04 9.16 1.39
C HIS A 156 5.26 8.13 2.50
N SER A 157 5.98 7.06 2.21
CA SER A 157 6.15 5.94 3.14
C SER A 157 4.82 5.27 3.50
N ILE A 158 3.85 5.30 2.58
CA ILE A 158 2.69 4.41 2.62
C ILE A 158 3.24 3.03 2.32
N SER A 159 3.33 2.19 3.34
CA SER A 159 4.16 0.98 3.30
C SER A 159 3.29 -0.26 3.22
N PRO A 160 3.43 -1.10 2.18
CA PRO A 160 2.71 -2.37 2.08
C PRO A 160 2.86 -3.27 3.31
N GLY A 161 3.97 -3.16 4.06
CA GLY A 161 4.19 -3.93 5.28
C GLY A 161 4.38 -5.42 4.98
N ARG A 162 3.83 -6.29 5.84
CA ARG A 162 3.96 -7.77 5.76
C ARG A 162 3.13 -8.39 4.63
N PHE A 163 3.43 -7.97 3.39
CA PHE A 163 2.68 -8.30 2.19
C PHE A 163 2.62 -9.80 1.94
N ASP A 164 3.73 -10.50 2.15
CA ASP A 164 3.80 -11.96 2.03
C ASP A 164 2.90 -12.69 3.03
N GLN A 165 2.44 -12.06 4.12
CA GLN A 165 1.58 -12.71 5.11
C GLN A 165 0.10 -12.55 4.76
N TYR A 166 -0.38 -11.32 4.56
CA TYR A 166 -1.81 -11.09 4.31
C TYR A 166 -2.24 -11.46 2.88
N MET A 167 -1.30 -11.57 1.93
CA MET A 167 -1.60 -12.00 0.56
C MET A 167 -1.50 -13.51 0.37
N TYR A 168 -0.74 -14.22 1.22
CA TYR A 168 -0.47 -15.65 1.04
C TYR A 168 -1.71 -16.55 1.04
N PRO A 169 -2.75 -16.32 1.85
CA PRO A 169 -3.97 -17.14 1.78
C PRO A 169 -4.62 -17.13 0.38
N PHE A 170 -4.59 -16.00 -0.32
CA PHE A 170 -5.14 -15.87 -1.67
C PHE A 170 -4.25 -16.57 -2.71
N TYR A 171 -2.94 -16.36 -2.61
CA TYR A 171 -1.95 -17.03 -3.47
C TYR A 171 -2.04 -18.55 -3.32
N LYS A 172 -1.92 -19.06 -2.09
CA LYS A 172 -1.90 -20.49 -1.78
C LYS A 172 -3.18 -21.18 -2.27
N LYS A 173 -4.34 -20.58 -1.99
CA LYS A 173 -5.64 -21.11 -2.44
C LYS A 173 -5.69 -21.27 -3.95
N ASP A 174 -5.29 -20.26 -4.72
CA ASP A 174 -5.36 -20.31 -6.18
C ASP A 174 -4.38 -21.31 -6.80
N ILE A 175 -3.18 -21.44 -6.22
CA ILE A 175 -2.19 -22.43 -6.65
C ILE A 175 -2.69 -23.85 -6.38
N GLU A 176 -3.19 -24.12 -5.16
CA GLU A 176 -3.69 -25.45 -4.77
C GLU A 176 -4.94 -25.87 -5.55
N GLN A 177 -5.78 -24.91 -5.95
CA GLN A 177 -6.97 -25.17 -6.77
C GLN A 177 -6.66 -25.24 -8.27
N GLY A 178 -5.44 -24.91 -8.69
CA GLY A 178 -5.07 -24.81 -10.11
C GLY A 178 -5.76 -23.65 -10.85
N ASN A 179 -6.26 -22.64 -10.12
CA ASN A 179 -6.88 -21.45 -10.70
C ASN A 179 -5.83 -20.53 -11.34
N VAL A 180 -4.62 -20.51 -10.77
CA VAL A 180 -3.50 -19.69 -11.20
C VAL A 180 -2.24 -20.55 -11.21
N GLU A 181 -1.48 -20.49 -12.29
CA GLU A 181 -0.14 -21.08 -12.34
C GLU A 181 0.86 -20.16 -11.62
N ARG A 182 1.89 -20.75 -10.99
CA ARG A 182 2.94 -20.00 -10.29
C ARG A 182 3.57 -18.91 -11.16
N GLU A 183 3.86 -19.20 -12.43
CA GLU A 183 4.46 -18.22 -13.36
C GLU A 183 3.50 -17.07 -13.69
N PHE A 184 2.20 -17.34 -13.77
CA PHE A 184 1.23 -16.26 -13.93
C PHE A 184 1.09 -15.42 -12.66
N ALA A 185 1.16 -16.03 -11.46
CA ALA A 185 1.23 -15.28 -10.21
C ALA A 185 2.48 -14.38 -10.13
N LYS A 186 3.63 -14.88 -10.62
CA LYS A 186 4.87 -14.12 -10.76
C LYS A 186 4.71 -12.94 -11.72
N GLU A 187 4.04 -13.13 -12.86
CA GLU A 187 3.73 -12.07 -13.81
C GLU A 187 2.84 -10.98 -13.17
N LEU A 188 1.80 -11.37 -12.44
CA LEU A 188 0.93 -10.42 -11.74
C LEU A 188 1.69 -9.60 -10.68
N LEU A 189 2.58 -10.23 -9.91
CA LEU A 189 3.46 -9.53 -8.97
C LEU A 189 4.43 -8.60 -9.71
N SER A 190 4.99 -9.04 -10.83
CA SER A 190 5.87 -8.22 -11.68
C SER A 190 5.16 -6.96 -12.15
N CYS A 191 3.89 -7.06 -12.58
CA CYS A 191 3.07 -5.89 -12.88
C CYS A 191 2.91 -4.98 -11.67
N LEU A 192 2.64 -5.51 -10.47
CA LEU A 192 2.52 -4.71 -9.26
C LEU A 192 3.84 -3.98 -8.91
N TRP A 193 4.99 -4.62 -9.09
CA TRP A 193 6.30 -3.99 -8.92
C TRP A 193 6.45 -2.79 -9.87
N ILE A 194 6.05 -2.93 -11.14
CA ILE A 194 6.02 -1.81 -12.08
C ILE A 194 5.07 -0.71 -11.57
N LYS A 195 3.87 -1.05 -11.10
CA LYS A 195 2.88 -0.08 -10.58
C LYS A 195 3.44 0.76 -9.43
N PHE A 196 4.21 0.19 -8.50
CA PHE A 196 4.83 0.94 -7.40
C PHE A 196 5.76 2.07 -7.89
N ASN A 197 6.35 1.93 -9.08
CA ASN A 197 7.26 2.91 -9.67
C ASN A 197 6.55 3.98 -10.51
N GLU A 198 5.24 3.85 -10.73
CA GLU A 198 4.44 4.88 -11.43
C GLU A 198 3.99 6.00 -10.48
N ILE A 199 3.99 5.76 -9.16
CA ILE A 199 3.62 6.78 -8.18
C ILE A 199 4.82 7.70 -7.95
N ILE A 200 4.62 8.99 -8.22
CA ILE A 200 5.65 10.01 -8.05
C ILE A 200 5.15 11.15 -7.16
N LYS A 201 6.10 11.80 -6.48
CA LYS A 201 5.87 13.01 -5.70
C LYS A 201 6.88 14.08 -6.09
N VAL A 202 6.37 15.23 -6.52
CA VAL A 202 7.17 16.43 -6.70
C VAL A 202 7.34 17.13 -5.36
N ARG A 203 8.57 17.51 -5.05
CA ARG A 203 8.96 18.21 -3.83
C ARG A 203 9.58 19.56 -4.21
N ASP A 204 9.63 20.50 -3.27
CA ASP A 204 10.39 21.74 -3.47
C ASP A 204 11.91 21.44 -3.60
N LYS A 205 12.68 22.43 -4.02
CA LYS A 205 14.12 22.28 -4.30
C LYS A 205 14.89 21.71 -3.10
N PHE A 206 14.67 22.24 -1.90
CA PHE A 206 15.45 21.83 -0.73
C PHE A 206 15.07 20.42 -0.27
N SER A 207 13.77 20.14 -0.22
CA SER A 207 13.28 18.79 0.06
C SER A 207 13.76 17.76 -0.99
N SER A 208 13.89 18.16 -2.26
CA SER A 208 14.39 17.27 -3.32
C SER A 208 15.87 16.94 -3.18
N LEU A 209 16.68 17.84 -2.60
CA LEU A 209 18.08 17.56 -2.28
C LEU A 209 18.20 16.52 -1.15
N ALA A 210 17.32 16.59 -0.15
CA ALA A 210 17.28 15.61 0.94
C ALA A 210 16.67 14.26 0.51
N PHE A 211 15.73 14.27 -0.44
CA PHE A 211 15.00 13.08 -0.91
C PHE A 211 15.17 12.89 -2.43
N GLY A 212 16.41 12.78 -2.88
CA GLY A 212 16.75 12.59 -4.29
C GLY A 212 16.28 11.24 -4.86
N GLY A 213 16.00 11.20 -6.17
CA GLY A 213 15.64 9.95 -6.87
C GLY A 213 14.15 9.60 -6.92
N TYR A 214 13.26 10.59 -6.71
CA TYR A 214 11.80 10.39 -6.67
C TYR A 214 11.30 9.28 -5.73
N PRO A 215 11.86 9.10 -4.52
CA PRO A 215 11.47 8.00 -3.67
C PRO A 215 10.06 8.20 -3.12
N MET A 216 9.25 7.14 -3.15
CA MET A 216 7.99 7.06 -2.41
C MET A 216 8.11 6.23 -1.12
N PHE A 217 9.25 5.54 -0.94
CA PHE A 217 9.60 4.76 0.26
C PHE A 217 8.53 3.72 0.63
N GLN A 218 7.94 3.06 -0.37
CA GLN A 218 6.88 2.07 -0.19
C GLN A 218 7.49 0.78 0.34
N ASN A 219 7.64 0.66 1.66
CA ASN A 219 8.35 -0.46 2.29
C ASN A 219 7.49 -1.72 2.33
N LEU A 220 7.95 -2.76 1.65
CA LEU A 220 7.35 -4.09 1.62
C LEU A 220 8.32 -5.05 2.32
N ILE A 221 7.86 -5.68 3.40
CA ILE A 221 8.70 -6.52 4.24
C ILE A 221 8.25 -7.98 4.19
N LEU A 222 9.24 -8.89 4.15
CA LEU A 222 9.05 -10.33 4.02
C LEU A 222 9.61 -11.08 5.23
N GLY A 223 9.12 -12.29 5.47
CA GLY A 223 9.63 -13.20 6.51
C GLY A 223 9.38 -12.71 7.94
N GLY A 224 10.34 -12.98 8.83
CA GLY A 224 10.23 -12.74 10.27
C GLY A 224 9.39 -13.80 10.97
N VAL A 225 8.91 -13.51 12.18
CA VAL A 225 8.11 -14.47 12.97
C VAL A 225 6.60 -14.23 12.94
N ASP A 226 5.81 -15.28 13.18
CA ASP A 226 4.38 -15.21 13.43
C ASP A 226 4.07 -14.77 14.87
N LYS A 227 2.78 -14.77 15.25
CA LYS A 227 2.33 -14.39 16.61
C LYS A 227 2.82 -15.34 17.71
N ASP A 228 3.21 -16.56 17.34
CA ASP A 228 3.66 -17.62 18.25
C ASP A 228 5.21 -17.73 18.24
N GLY A 229 5.90 -16.79 17.58
CA GLY A 229 7.36 -16.71 17.51
C GLY A 229 8.00 -17.68 16.51
N ARG A 230 7.20 -18.34 15.66
CA ARG A 230 7.71 -19.30 14.65
C ARG A 230 8.05 -18.56 13.35
N ASP A 231 8.98 -19.11 12.57
CA ASP A 231 9.28 -18.57 11.24
C ASP A 231 7.99 -18.42 10.39
N ALA A 232 7.83 -17.27 9.76
CA ALA A 232 6.69 -16.92 8.93
C ALA A 232 7.04 -16.91 7.43
N THR A 233 8.21 -17.44 7.05
CA THR A 233 8.59 -17.52 5.65
C THR A 233 7.64 -18.46 4.90
N ASN A 234 7.19 -18.03 3.73
CA ASN A 234 6.31 -18.83 2.87
C ASN A 234 6.69 -18.68 1.39
N GLU A 235 6.04 -19.43 0.49
CA GLU A 235 6.37 -19.39 -0.95
C GLU A 235 6.28 -17.99 -1.55
N LEU A 236 5.34 -17.16 -1.08
CA LEU A 236 5.18 -15.80 -1.56
C LEU A 236 6.36 -14.91 -1.12
N SER A 237 6.97 -15.17 0.05
CA SER A 237 8.21 -14.53 0.47
C SER A 237 9.32 -14.74 -0.56
N TYR A 238 9.53 -15.98 -1.01
CA TYR A 238 10.53 -16.29 -2.04
C TYR A 238 10.17 -15.70 -3.41
N LEU A 239 8.90 -15.75 -3.79
CA LEU A 239 8.43 -15.23 -5.06
C LEU A 239 8.61 -13.71 -5.16
N CYS A 240 8.40 -12.96 -4.07
CA CYS A 240 8.68 -11.52 -4.01
C CYS A 240 10.17 -11.21 -4.17
N ILE A 241 11.07 -12.05 -3.61
CA ILE A 241 12.52 -11.92 -3.83
C ILE A 241 12.85 -12.14 -5.31
N GLU A 242 12.30 -13.20 -5.93
CA GLU A 242 12.49 -13.53 -7.34
C GLU A 242 12.05 -12.39 -8.26
N VAL A 243 10.82 -11.88 -8.08
CA VAL A 243 10.29 -10.74 -8.84
C VAL A 243 11.17 -9.51 -8.70
N THR A 244 11.71 -9.25 -7.50
CA THR A 244 12.61 -8.11 -7.28
C THR A 244 13.93 -8.28 -8.04
N LYS A 245 14.50 -9.49 -8.08
CA LYS A 245 15.71 -9.81 -8.86
C LYS A 245 15.50 -9.62 -10.35
N ASP A 246 14.31 -9.94 -10.85
CA ASP A 246 13.97 -9.86 -12.27
C ASP A 246 13.66 -8.44 -12.72
N ILE A 247 12.84 -7.71 -11.95
CA ILE A 247 12.30 -6.40 -12.36
C ILE A 247 13.32 -5.27 -12.17
N LYS A 248 14.17 -5.35 -11.13
CA LYS A 248 15.28 -4.40 -10.90
C LYS A 248 14.87 -2.92 -10.89
N LEU A 249 13.69 -2.61 -10.37
CA LEU A 249 13.19 -1.25 -10.18
C LEU A 249 13.37 -0.79 -8.72
N PRO A 250 13.45 0.53 -8.46
CA PRO A 250 13.74 1.07 -7.12
C PRO A 250 12.58 1.00 -6.12
N GLN A 251 11.37 0.69 -6.56
CA GLN A 251 10.20 0.42 -5.71
C GLN A 251 9.63 -0.97 -6.02
N PRO A 252 9.02 -1.66 -5.04
CA PRO A 252 8.91 -1.29 -3.63
C PRO A 252 10.28 -1.34 -2.93
N SER A 253 10.41 -0.66 -1.80
CA SER A 253 11.62 -0.76 -0.97
C SER A 253 11.59 -2.09 -0.21
N LEU A 254 12.13 -3.15 -0.84
CA LEU A 254 12.06 -4.50 -0.28
C LEU A 254 12.89 -4.62 0.98
N SER A 255 12.29 -5.23 2.00
CA SER A 255 12.90 -5.51 3.29
C SER A 255 12.67 -6.96 3.67
N VAL A 256 13.55 -7.50 4.50
CA VAL A 256 13.41 -8.83 5.10
C VAL A 256 13.61 -8.73 6.60
N ARG A 257 12.78 -9.44 7.34
CA ARG A 257 12.97 -9.68 8.77
C ARG A 257 13.75 -10.97 8.95
N TYR A 258 14.81 -10.91 9.75
CA TYR A 258 15.58 -12.09 10.15
C TYR A 258 15.49 -12.29 11.66
N HIS A 259 15.60 -13.54 12.07
CA HIS A 259 15.57 -14.00 13.45
C HIS A 259 16.46 -15.24 13.60
N ASN A 260 16.73 -15.66 14.84
CA ASN A 260 17.68 -16.75 15.11
C ASN A 260 17.29 -18.12 14.53
N GLN A 261 16.01 -18.32 14.20
CA GLN A 261 15.47 -19.57 13.65
C GLN A 261 15.08 -19.41 12.16
N CYS A 262 15.56 -18.36 11.51
CA CYS A 262 15.22 -18.07 10.12
C CYS A 262 15.76 -19.17 9.19
N PRO A 263 14.99 -19.66 8.21
CA PRO A 263 15.45 -20.67 7.26
C PRO A 263 16.71 -20.20 6.53
N GLU A 264 17.73 -21.06 6.50
CA GLU A 264 19.00 -20.76 5.82
C GLU A 264 18.78 -20.41 4.34
N GLU A 265 17.86 -21.10 3.68
CA GLU A 265 17.50 -20.85 2.29
C GLU A 265 16.93 -19.45 2.07
N PHE A 266 16.10 -18.94 2.99
CA PHE A 266 15.53 -17.59 2.90
C PHE A 266 16.61 -16.52 3.07
N LEU A 267 17.50 -16.70 4.04
CA LEU A 267 18.65 -15.81 4.24
C LEU A 267 19.58 -15.82 3.02
N LYS A 268 19.89 -16.99 2.49
CA LYS A 268 20.71 -17.13 1.28
C LYS A 268 20.06 -16.42 0.09
N ASN A 269 18.76 -16.63 -0.14
CA ASN A 269 18.03 -15.96 -1.22
C ASN A 269 18.01 -14.43 -1.09
N SER A 270 17.90 -13.94 0.14
CA SER A 270 17.96 -12.51 0.47
C SER A 270 19.36 -11.92 0.21
N CYS A 271 20.42 -12.64 0.59
CA CYS A 271 21.80 -12.26 0.28
C CYS A 271 22.08 -12.27 -1.23
N GLU A 272 21.53 -13.24 -1.97
CA GLU A 272 21.63 -13.26 -3.43
C GLU A 272 20.91 -12.08 -4.08
N LEU A 273 19.82 -11.57 -3.49
CA LEU A 273 19.19 -10.33 -3.95
C LEU A 273 20.09 -9.11 -3.66
N ALA A 274 20.74 -9.05 -2.49
CA ALA A 274 21.70 -8.00 -2.17
C ALA A 274 22.86 -7.93 -3.18
N LYS A 275 23.33 -9.08 -3.66
CA LYS A 275 24.36 -9.17 -4.71
C LYS A 275 23.94 -8.58 -6.06
N VAL A 276 22.64 -8.43 -6.34
CA VAL A 276 22.16 -7.77 -7.58
C VAL A 276 22.57 -6.30 -7.63
N GLY A 277 22.88 -5.67 -6.48
CA GLY A 277 23.40 -4.31 -6.42
C GLY A 277 22.33 -3.21 -6.43
N LEU A 278 21.08 -3.56 -6.10
CA LEU A 278 19.97 -2.60 -5.99
C LEU A 278 19.90 -1.88 -4.63
N GLY A 279 20.75 -2.27 -3.67
CA GLY A 279 20.62 -1.84 -2.28
C GLY A 279 19.44 -2.47 -1.53
N MET A 280 18.91 -3.58 -2.07
CA MET A 280 17.81 -4.36 -1.48
C MET A 280 18.23 -5.83 -1.29
N PRO A 281 17.64 -6.57 -0.34
CA PRO A 281 16.70 -6.07 0.66
C PRO A 281 17.43 -5.34 1.80
N ALA A 282 16.71 -4.48 2.51
CA ALA A 282 17.14 -4.07 3.85
C ALA A 282 16.87 -5.19 4.86
N PHE A 283 17.81 -5.43 5.79
CA PHE A 283 17.71 -6.50 6.79
C PHE A 283 17.32 -5.93 8.15
N PHE A 284 16.23 -6.43 8.73
CA PHE A 284 15.71 -6.02 10.04
C PHE A 284 15.82 -7.16 11.05
N ASN A 285 16.37 -6.86 12.23
CA ASN A 285 16.62 -7.86 13.28
C ASN A 285 15.41 -7.97 14.23
N ASP A 286 14.70 -9.08 14.17
CA ASP A 286 13.56 -9.34 15.05
C ASP A 286 13.96 -9.40 16.53
N GLU A 287 15.17 -9.88 16.85
CA GLU A 287 15.66 -10.02 18.22
C GLU A 287 15.87 -8.66 18.92
N VAL A 288 15.95 -7.56 18.16
CA VAL A 288 16.10 -6.20 18.68
C VAL A 288 14.81 -5.40 18.56
N ILE A 289 14.01 -5.66 17.51
CA ILE A 289 12.79 -4.90 17.24
C ILE A 289 11.61 -5.40 18.09
N ILE A 290 11.52 -6.70 18.34
CA ILE A 290 10.40 -7.32 19.06
C ILE A 290 10.65 -7.38 20.57
N SER A 291 11.92 -7.43 20.98
CA SER A 291 12.40 -7.73 22.34
C SER A 291 11.55 -7.15 23.47
#